data_AF-A0A2V8D978-F1
#
_entry.id   AF-A0A2V8D978-F1
#
_cell.length_a   1.000
_cell.length_b   1.000
_cell.length_c   1.000
_cell.angle_alpha   90.00
_cell.angle_beta   90.00
_cell.angle_gamma   90.00
#
_symmetry.space_group_name_H-M   'P 1'
#
loop_
_entity.id
_entity.type
_entity.pdbx_description
1 polymer ?
#
loop_
_entity_poly.entity_id
_entity_poly.type
_entity_poly.pdbx_seq_one_letter_code
_entity_poly.pdbx_strand_id
1 'polypeptide(L)'
;MLTTAATNADPFRSPAAAPLAQKVVIVNGSAEILNLFETVLDAGHYDVVFVEPSARAYSKIKRVQPNLVILCIRIDDPDGFQVLSMLKLDAATRDI
;
A
#
# COMPACT_ATOMS: atom_id res chain seq x y z
N MET A 1 -23.61 -45.05 -25.89
CA MET A 1 -22.22 -45.31 -25.44
C MET A 1 -21.66 -43.99 -24.96
N LEU A 2 -21.49 -43.86 -23.64
CA LEU A 2 -20.92 -42.67 -23.00
C LEU A 2 -19.40 -42.80 -23.02
N THR A 3 -18.69 -41.81 -23.56
CA THR A 3 -17.23 -41.71 -23.44
C THR A 3 -16.90 -40.50 -22.58
N THR A 4 -16.53 -40.79 -21.34
CA THR A 4 -16.02 -39.85 -20.33
C THR A 4 -14.60 -39.41 -20.74
N ALA A 5 -14.39 -38.12 -21.00
CA ALA A 5 -13.06 -37.53 -21.04
C ALA A 5 -12.72 -37.04 -19.63
N ALA A 6 -11.84 -37.77 -18.95
CA ALA A 6 -11.25 -37.35 -17.70
C ALA A 6 -10.33 -36.13 -17.95
N THR A 7 -10.70 -34.97 -17.41
CA THR A 7 -9.78 -33.84 -17.27
C THR A 7 -8.74 -34.24 -16.21
N ASN A 8 -7.54 -34.61 -16.67
CA ASN A 8 -6.40 -34.80 -15.79
C ASN A 8 -6.05 -33.45 -15.14
N ALA A 9 -6.44 -33.28 -13.88
CA ALA A 9 -5.99 -32.19 -13.04
C ALA A 9 -4.52 -32.42 -12.69
N ASP A 10 -3.67 -31.49 -13.10
CA ASP A 10 -2.23 -31.52 -12.87
C ASP A 10 -1.93 -31.31 -11.37
N PRO A 11 -1.37 -32.30 -10.65
CA PRO A 11 -1.18 -32.25 -9.20
C PRO A 11 -0.08 -31.26 -8.75
N PHE A 12 0.61 -30.61 -9.70
CA PHE A 12 1.66 -29.64 -9.44
C PHE A 12 1.23 -28.18 -9.64
N ARG A 13 -0.04 -27.92 -9.95
CA ARG A 13 -0.54 -26.54 -9.95
C ARG A 13 -0.68 -26.07 -8.51
N SER A 14 0.42 -25.55 -7.97
CA SER A 14 0.41 -24.76 -6.75
C SER A 14 -0.70 -23.71 -6.87
N PRO A 15 -1.62 -23.56 -5.91
CA PRO A 15 -2.59 -22.49 -5.97
C PRO A 15 -1.77 -21.20 -6.06
N ALA A 16 -1.86 -20.51 -7.20
CA ALA A 16 -1.23 -19.21 -7.36
C ALA A 16 -1.69 -18.40 -6.15
N ALA A 17 -0.75 -18.08 -5.25
CA ALA A 17 -1.06 -17.34 -4.03
C ALA A 17 -1.88 -16.14 -4.47
N ALA A 18 -3.08 -15.98 -3.89
CA ALA A 18 -3.86 -14.78 -4.12
C ALA A 18 -2.91 -13.59 -3.95
N PRO A 19 -2.82 -12.65 -4.92
CA PRO A 19 -1.85 -11.59 -4.85
C PRO A 19 -1.99 -10.92 -3.49
N LEU A 20 -0.91 -10.95 -2.69
CA LEU A 20 -0.90 -10.32 -1.38
C LEU A 20 -1.30 -8.86 -1.59
N ALA A 21 -2.40 -8.44 -0.97
CA ALA A 21 -2.87 -7.06 -1.06
C ALA A 21 -1.70 -6.14 -0.71
N GLN A 22 -1.30 -5.32 -1.68
CA GLN A 22 -0.15 -4.43 -1.54
C GLN A 22 -0.55 -3.36 -0.53
N LYS A 23 0.20 -3.23 0.58
CA LYS A 23 -0.12 -2.23 1.60
C LYS A 23 0.36 -0.86 1.15
N VAL A 24 -0.55 0.10 1.12
CA VAL A 24 -0.27 1.49 0.74
C VAL A 24 -0.57 2.39 1.92
N VAL A 25 0.39 3.23 2.32
CA VAL A 25 0.13 4.28 3.30
C VAL A 25 -0.04 5.61 2.58
N ILE A 26 -1.11 6.33 2.90
CA ILE A 26 -1.35 7.67 2.38
C ILE A 26 -1.27 8.66 3.54
N VAL A 27 -0.34 9.60 3.45
CA VAL A 27 -0.19 10.70 4.40
C VAL A 27 -0.86 11.93 3.81
N ASN A 28 -2.04 12.29 4.32
CA ASN A 28 -2.78 13.45 3.82
C ASN A 28 -3.61 14.11 4.93
N GLY A 29 -3.66 15.45 4.92
CA GLY A 29 -4.35 16.26 5.92
C GLY A 29 -5.80 16.60 5.57
N SER A 30 -6.28 16.27 4.37
CA SER A 30 -7.64 16.56 3.92
C SER A 30 -8.49 15.30 3.81
N ALA A 31 -9.67 15.33 4.45
CA ALA A 31 -10.62 14.22 4.37
C ALA A 31 -11.22 14.05 2.96
N GLU A 32 -11.24 15.11 2.15
CA GLU A 32 -11.82 15.11 0.80
C GLU A 32 -11.12 14.16 -0.17
N ILE A 33 -9.81 13.99 -0.01
CA ILE A 33 -8.97 13.13 -0.86
C ILE A 33 -9.13 11.65 -0.50
N LEU A 34 -9.64 11.32 0.70
CA LEU A 34 -9.82 9.94 1.16
C LEU A 34 -10.75 9.15 0.22
N ASN A 35 -11.92 9.72 -0.10
CA ASN A 35 -12.93 9.07 -0.93
C ASN A 35 -12.44 8.77 -2.36
N LEU A 36 -11.57 9.65 -2.91
CA LEU A 36 -10.97 9.44 -4.21
C LEU A 36 -10.00 8.26 -4.19
N PHE A 37 -9.15 8.18 -3.16
CA PHE A 37 -8.19 7.09 -3.04
C PHE A 37 -8.85 5.75 -2.73
N GLU A 38 -9.89 5.72 -1.90
CA GLU A 38 -10.66 4.48 -1.67
C GLU A 38 -11.21 3.93 -2.99
N THR A 39 -11.84 4.77 -3.80
CA THR A 39 -12.43 4.35 -5.08
C THR A 39 -11.38 3.83 -6.08
N VAL A 40 -10.22 4.50 -6.18
CA VAL A 40 -9.18 4.17 -7.16
C VAL A 40 -8.34 2.96 -6.73
N LEU A 41 -8.08 2.82 -5.42
CA LEU A 41 -7.18 1.79 -4.89
C LEU A 41 -7.91 0.48 -4.56
N ASP A 42 -9.21 0.52 -4.27
CA ASP A 42 -10.03 -0.70 -4.11
C ASP A 42 -10.08 -1.52 -5.41
N ALA A 43 -10.13 -0.84 -6.57
CA ALA A 43 -10.04 -1.47 -7.88
C ALA A 43 -8.70 -2.19 -8.13
N GLY A 44 -7.65 -1.85 -7.37
CA GLY A 44 -6.29 -2.39 -7.52
C GLY A 44 -5.88 -3.46 -6.52
N HIS A 45 -6.79 -3.92 -5.65
CA HIS A 45 -6.49 -4.84 -4.55
C HIS A 45 -5.41 -4.32 -3.57
N TYR A 46 -5.46 -3.02 -3.24
CA TYR A 46 -4.56 -2.40 -2.26
C TYR A 46 -5.19 -2.37 -0.86
N ASP A 47 -4.39 -2.66 0.17
CA ASP A 47 -4.76 -2.43 1.57
C ASP A 47 -4.28 -1.04 1.98
N VAL A 48 -5.20 -0.06 1.99
CA VAL A 48 -4.87 1.36 2.15
C VAL A 48 -4.98 1.78 3.61
N VAL A 49 -3.91 2.37 4.14
CA VAL A 49 -3.86 2.93 5.49
C VAL A 49 -3.69 4.45 5.42
N PHE A 50 -4.71 5.17 5.88
CA PHE A 50 -4.64 6.62 5.99
C PHE A 50 -3.94 7.07 7.28
N VAL A 51 -3.08 8.08 7.12
CA VAL A 51 -2.26 8.65 8.19
C VAL A 51 -2.35 10.18 8.10
N GLU A 52 -2.67 10.81 9.21
CA GLU A 52 -2.66 12.27 9.29
C GLU A 52 -1.21 12.80 9.29
N PRO A 53 -0.93 13.91 8.58
CA PRO A 53 0.37 14.57 8.59
C PRO A 53 0.64 15.10 9.99
N SER A 54 1.49 14.39 10.70
CA SER A 54 1.82 14.64 12.09
C SER A 54 3.22 14.13 12.37
N ALA A 55 3.81 14.55 13.49
CA ALA A 55 5.10 14.03 13.97
C ALA A 55 5.10 12.49 14.16
N ARG A 56 3.93 11.84 14.19
CA ARG A 56 3.78 10.39 14.34
C ARG A 56 3.71 9.62 13.01
N ALA A 57 3.60 10.31 11.87
CA ALA A 57 3.43 9.69 10.56
C ALA A 57 4.55 8.69 10.24
N TYR A 58 5.81 9.09 10.43
CA TYR A 58 6.97 8.20 10.26
C TYR A 58 6.90 6.94 11.13
N SER A 59 6.58 7.09 12.42
CA SER A 59 6.46 5.95 13.33
C SER A 59 5.36 4.98 12.91
N LYS A 60 4.26 5.49 12.36
CA LYS A 60 3.16 4.66 11.86
C LYS A 60 3.56 3.93 10.58
N ILE A 61 4.19 4.62 9.61
CA ILE A 61 4.71 4.02 8.38
C ILE A 61 5.70 2.89 8.70
N LYS A 62 6.66 3.15 9.59
CA LYS A 62 7.66 2.15 10.00
C LYS A 62 7.05 0.92 10.66
N ARG A 63 5.94 1.06 11.38
CA ARG A 63 5.21 -0.08 11.98
C ARG A 63 4.37 -0.84 10.96
N VAL A 64 3.77 -0.13 10.01
CA VAL A 64 2.91 -0.72 8.97
C VAL A 64 3.73 -1.51 7.93
N GLN A 65 4.97 -1.09 7.66
CA GLN A 65 5.84 -1.68 6.64
C GLN A 65 5.12 -1.78 5.27
N PRO A 66 4.66 -0.65 4.71
CA PRO A 66 3.94 -0.66 3.44
C PRO A 66 4.87 -0.92 2.26
N ASN A 67 4.27 -1.33 1.14
CA ASN A 67 4.95 -1.46 -0.15
C ASN A 67 5.08 -0.12 -0.87
N LEU A 68 4.20 0.83 -0.56
CA LEU A 68 4.16 2.17 -1.16
C LEU A 68 3.72 3.20 -0.12
N VAL A 69 4.34 4.39 -0.16
CA VAL A 69 3.86 5.55 0.60
C VAL A 69 3.54 6.69 -0.37
N ILE A 70 2.33 7.25 -0.24
CA ILE A 70 1.91 8.47 -0.95
C ILE A 70 1.91 9.61 0.06
N LEU A 71 2.81 10.58 -0.11
CA LEU A 71 2.83 11.81 0.68
C LEU A 71 2.11 12.94 -0.08
N CYS A 72 1.01 13.42 0.46
CA CYS A 72 0.33 14.62 -0.01
C CYS A 72 0.90 15.83 0.76
N ILE A 73 1.99 16.39 0.25
CA ILE A 73 2.65 17.56 0.84
C ILE A 73 2.37 18.81 0.01
N ARG A 74 2.19 19.94 0.68
CA ARG A 74 2.19 21.24 0.00
C ARG A 74 3.63 21.71 -0.15
N ILE A 75 3.92 22.43 -1.23
CA ILE A 75 5.28 22.91 -1.53
C ILE A 75 5.77 23.92 -0.48
N ASP A 76 4.85 24.68 0.13
CA ASP A 76 5.10 25.66 1.17
C ASP A 76 5.14 25.05 2.59
N ASP A 77 5.03 23.73 2.72
CA ASP A 77 5.01 23.02 4.00
C ASP A 77 6.35 22.29 4.26
N PRO A 78 7.27 22.90 5.03
CA PRO A 78 8.56 22.28 5.35
C PRO A 78 8.42 21.01 6.20
N ASP A 79 7.35 20.88 6.99
CA ASP A 79 7.12 19.71 7.85
C ASP A 79 6.73 18.48 7.02
N GLY A 80 6.09 18.70 5.86
CA GLY A 80 5.80 17.65 4.89
C GLY A 80 7.06 16.93 4.39
N PHE A 81 8.14 17.68 4.14
CA PHE A 81 9.42 17.12 3.70
C PHE A 81 10.19 16.44 4.83
N GLN A 82 9.87 16.73 6.10
CA GLN A 82 10.52 16.10 7.25
C GLN A 82 10.20 14.60 7.29
N VAL A 83 8.96 14.21 7.01
CA VAL A 83 8.56 12.78 6.96
C VAL A 83 9.32 12.04 5.87
N LEU A 84 9.40 12.62 4.65
CA LEU A 84 10.17 12.05 3.55
C LEU A 84 11.64 11.87 3.93
N SER A 85 12.23 12.90 4.54
CA SER A 85 13.63 12.88 4.98
C SER A 85 13.88 11.76 6.00
N MET A 86 13.01 11.61 7.01
CA MET A 86 13.10 10.53 7.99
C MET A 86 13.00 9.14 7.34
N LEU A 87 12.08 8.96 6.38
CA LEU A 87 11.92 7.68 5.68
C LEU A 87 13.15 7.30 4.86
N LYS A 88 13.76 8.27 4.16
CA LYS A 88 14.93 8.01 3.30
C LYS A 88 16.23 7.82 4.08
N LEU A 89 16.34 8.38 5.29
CA LEU A 89 17.51 8.19 6.15
C LEU A 89 17.51 6.81 6.85
N ASP A 90 16.34 6.26 7.16
CA ASP A 90 16.21 4.98 7.87
C ASP A 90 16.35 3.77 6.93
N ALA A 91 17.26 2.85 7.26
CA ALA A 91 17.48 1.61 6.51
C ALA A 91 16.22 0.73 6.38
N ALA A 92 15.31 0.80 7.35
CA ALA A 92 14.08 0.01 7.32
C ALA A 92 13.01 0.57 6.36
N THR A 93 13.17 1.81 5.89
CA THR A 93 12.13 2.48 5.07
C THR A 93 12.68 3.17 3.82
N ARG A 94 14.01 3.23 3.63
CA ARG A 94 14.63 3.98 2.53
C ARG A 94 14.28 3.47 1.13
N ASP A 95 13.99 2.18 1.02
CA ASP A 95 13.70 1.49 -0.24
C ASP A 95 12.20 1.48 -0.57
N ILE A 96 11.37 2.07 0.30
CA ILE A 96 9.95 2.33 0.03
C ILE A 96 9.82 3.54 -0.90
#